data_AF-A0A7X7MKK3-F1
#
_entry.id   AF-A0A7X7MKK3-F1
#
_cell.length_a   1.000
_cell.length_b   1.000
_cell.length_c   1.000
_cell.angle_alpha   90.00
_cell.angle_beta   90.00
_cell.angle_gamma   90.00
#
_symmetry.space_group_name_H-M   'P 1'
#
loop_
_entity.id
_entity.type
_entity.pdbx_description
1 polymer ?
#
loop_
_entity_poly.entity_id
_entity_poly.type
_entity_poly.pdbx_seq_one_letter_code
_entity_poly.pdbx_strand_id
1 'polypeptide(L)'
;MKFAIGYQQPENGESFTAIVNDYRPHIAEVFFPWVGAASCRSALGKARGALDWQAQNVLEEDLHAIRASGVKLDLLFNANCYGARAVSVSLENEVMSIVSHLHDLELAPDIVTTTSPFIARTLKKYCPDIEVRASVNMRIGTTSAMEYLADLFDSFYIQRDIQRDIPAVLAVKKWCDANGKGLYMLANSGCLRYCPSQTFHDNMVAHDDDIDEMKNVEGWTPHLCWRMFGKQRQYEEFLRETWVRPEDIELYDDIFPVVKLATRQHSHPRMVIGAYVKRSFNGNLLNLLEPGHAAAFLPYIIDNQRFPPDWREIATACAANCRHCGRCTEVLKQVLVKQPTEPI
;
A
#
# COMPACT_ATOMS: atom_id res chain seq x y z
N MET A 1 -9.98 -0.93 15.41
CA MET A 1 -9.29 -0.94 14.10
C MET A 1 -9.16 -2.35 13.54
N LYS A 2 -9.24 -2.51 12.21
CA LYS A 2 -8.93 -3.74 11.46
C LYS A 2 -7.94 -3.46 10.32
N PHE A 3 -7.52 -4.48 9.58
CA PHE A 3 -6.55 -4.36 8.49
C PHE A 3 -7.12 -4.74 7.13
N ALA A 4 -6.66 -4.03 6.09
CA ALA A 4 -6.79 -4.40 4.69
C ALA A 4 -5.49 -5.02 4.22
N ILE A 5 -5.53 -6.24 3.68
CA ILE A 5 -4.34 -6.99 3.26
C ILE A 5 -4.41 -7.35 1.78
N GLY A 6 -3.25 -7.41 1.13
CA GLY A 6 -3.17 -7.65 -0.30
C GLY A 6 -3.12 -9.12 -0.63
N TYR A 7 -4.04 -9.58 -1.49
CA TYR A 7 -4.00 -10.92 -2.08
C TYR A 7 -2.69 -11.15 -2.82
N GLN A 8 -2.11 -12.32 -2.61
CA GLN A 8 -0.97 -12.82 -3.37
C GLN A 8 -0.91 -14.34 -3.25
N GLN A 9 -0.10 -14.97 -4.09
CA GLN A 9 0.28 -16.38 -3.96
C GLN A 9 1.71 -16.42 -3.39
N PRO A 10 1.88 -16.65 -2.08
CA PRO A 10 3.19 -16.63 -1.44
C PRO A 10 4.18 -17.61 -2.07
N GLU A 11 5.41 -17.16 -2.35
CA GLU A 11 6.46 -17.98 -2.96
C GLU A 11 6.85 -19.19 -2.10
N ASN A 12 6.62 -19.12 -0.79
CA ASN A 12 6.87 -20.20 0.16
C ASN A 12 5.81 -21.32 0.11
N GLY A 13 4.81 -21.23 -0.79
CA GLY A 13 3.74 -22.22 -0.94
C GLY A 13 2.65 -22.14 0.15
N GLU A 14 2.70 -21.13 1.03
CA GLU A 14 1.67 -20.94 2.03
C GLU A 14 0.35 -20.49 1.38
N SER A 15 -0.75 -21.14 1.75
CA SER A 15 -2.09 -20.73 1.31
C SER A 15 -2.44 -19.35 1.85
N PHE A 16 -2.77 -18.41 0.96
CA PHE A 16 -3.18 -17.06 1.37
C PHE A 16 -4.50 -17.07 2.14
N THR A 17 -5.44 -17.94 1.75
CA THR A 17 -6.70 -18.15 2.47
C THR A 17 -6.47 -18.67 3.89
N ALA A 18 -5.46 -19.50 4.13
CA ALA A 18 -5.06 -19.90 5.48
C ALA A 18 -4.57 -18.70 6.32
N ILE A 19 -3.75 -17.80 5.73
CA ILE A 19 -3.32 -16.57 6.39
C ILE A 19 -4.53 -15.69 6.76
N VAL A 20 -5.49 -15.53 5.84
CA VAL A 20 -6.72 -14.76 6.09
C VAL A 20 -7.51 -15.36 7.26
N ASN A 21 -7.66 -16.68 7.30
CA ASN A 21 -8.39 -17.37 8.36
C ASN A 21 -7.72 -17.22 9.73
N ASP A 22 -6.39 -17.36 9.81
CA ASP A 22 -5.64 -17.24 11.06
C ASP A 22 -5.79 -15.85 11.71
N TYR A 23 -5.98 -14.81 10.89
CA TYR A 23 -6.14 -13.42 11.35
C TYR A 23 -7.55 -12.85 11.11
N ARG A 24 -8.55 -13.70 10.81
CA ARG A 24 -9.91 -13.27 10.43
C ARG A 24 -10.53 -12.19 11.33
N PRO A 25 -10.44 -12.27 12.68
CA PRO A 25 -11.01 -11.24 13.56
C PRO A 25 -10.44 -9.84 13.32
N HIS A 26 -9.21 -9.76 12.80
CA HIS A 26 -8.45 -8.53 12.59
C HIS A 26 -8.47 -8.04 11.13
N ILE A 27 -8.94 -8.85 10.18
CA ILE A 27 -9.01 -8.50 8.76
C ILE A 27 -10.41 -7.93 8.46
N ALA A 28 -10.44 -6.76 7.81
CA ALA A 28 -11.67 -6.14 7.30
C ALA A 28 -11.92 -6.54 5.84
N GLU A 29 -10.86 -6.55 5.04
CA GLU A 29 -10.94 -6.70 3.60
C GLU A 29 -9.64 -7.27 3.03
N VAL A 30 -9.77 -7.95 1.88
CA VAL A 30 -8.66 -8.36 1.03
C VAL A 30 -8.72 -7.56 -0.26
N PHE A 31 -7.63 -6.86 -0.58
CA PHE A 31 -7.51 -6.14 -1.84
C PHE A 31 -6.75 -6.94 -2.89
N PHE A 32 -7.25 -6.98 -4.12
CA PHE A 32 -6.71 -7.83 -5.19
C PHE A 32 -6.82 -7.15 -6.57
N PRO A 33 -5.82 -7.32 -7.45
CA PRO A 33 -5.98 -6.99 -8.87
C PRO A 33 -6.70 -8.13 -9.59
N TRP A 34 -7.35 -7.80 -10.71
CA TRP A 34 -7.74 -8.84 -11.66
C TRP A 34 -6.52 -9.35 -12.45
N VAL A 35 -6.50 -10.61 -12.85
CA VAL A 35 -5.41 -11.17 -13.66
C VAL A 35 -5.29 -10.39 -14.97
N GLY A 36 -4.06 -9.98 -15.30
CA GLY A 36 -3.77 -9.17 -16.48
C GLY A 36 -4.23 -7.70 -16.42
N ALA A 37 -4.93 -7.27 -15.37
CA ALA A 37 -5.35 -5.87 -15.24
C ALA A 37 -4.21 -4.99 -14.69
N ALA A 38 -4.08 -3.80 -15.27
CA ALA A 38 -3.11 -2.81 -14.82
C ALA A 38 -3.42 -2.35 -13.38
N SER A 39 -2.46 -2.52 -12.48
CA SER A 39 -2.69 -2.30 -11.04
C SER A 39 -1.51 -1.68 -10.27
N CYS A 40 -0.58 -0.99 -10.95
CA CYS A 40 0.63 -0.41 -10.36
C CYS A 40 1.53 -1.43 -9.63
N ARG A 41 1.54 -2.70 -10.05
CA ARG A 41 2.54 -3.76 -9.76
C ARG A 41 2.52 -4.77 -10.91
N SER A 42 3.45 -5.73 -10.88
CA SER A 42 3.45 -6.89 -11.78
C SER A 42 2.08 -7.56 -11.83
N ALA A 43 1.66 -7.97 -13.02
CA ALA A 43 0.38 -8.61 -13.23
C ALA A 43 0.34 -9.97 -12.51
N LEU A 44 -0.76 -10.23 -11.79
CA LEU A 44 -1.00 -11.55 -11.18
C LEU A 44 -0.99 -12.62 -12.28
N GLY A 45 -0.30 -13.74 -12.06
CA GLY A 45 -0.19 -14.83 -13.03
C GLY A 45 0.75 -14.58 -14.21
N LYS A 46 1.55 -13.49 -14.18
CA LYS A 46 2.58 -13.22 -15.19
C LYS A 46 3.92 -12.90 -14.52
N ALA A 47 4.98 -13.62 -14.88
CA ALA A 47 6.33 -13.36 -14.41
C ALA A 47 7.34 -13.45 -15.57
N ARG A 48 7.91 -12.30 -15.98
CA ARG A 48 8.97 -12.23 -17.01
C ARG A 48 8.65 -13.02 -18.29
N GLY A 49 7.40 -12.90 -18.77
CA GLY A 49 6.91 -13.59 -19.96
C GLY A 49 6.38 -15.02 -19.74
N ALA A 50 6.56 -15.62 -18.57
CA ALA A 50 5.87 -16.85 -18.20
C ALA A 50 4.44 -16.54 -17.73
N LEU A 51 3.48 -17.32 -18.23
CA LEU A 51 2.06 -17.23 -17.87
C LEU A 51 1.69 -18.42 -16.99
N ASP A 52 1.06 -18.14 -15.86
CA ASP A 52 0.35 -19.13 -15.07
C ASP A 52 -1.11 -19.22 -15.52
N TRP A 53 -1.40 -20.25 -16.30
CA TRP A 53 -2.74 -20.50 -16.84
C TRP A 53 -3.77 -20.85 -15.75
N GLN A 54 -3.35 -21.21 -14.55
CA GLN A 54 -4.23 -21.52 -13.42
C GLN A 54 -4.46 -20.33 -12.50
N ALA A 55 -3.69 -19.24 -12.63
CA ALA A 55 -3.74 -18.10 -11.72
C ALA A 55 -5.15 -17.52 -11.55
N GLN A 56 -5.93 -17.46 -12.64
CA GLN A 56 -7.31 -16.97 -12.61
C GLN A 56 -8.21 -17.89 -11.78
N ASN A 57 -8.16 -19.21 -12.02
CA ASN A 57 -8.99 -20.17 -11.30
C ASN A 57 -8.63 -20.19 -9.81
N VAL A 58 -7.33 -20.16 -9.48
CA VAL A 58 -6.87 -20.12 -8.09
C VAL A 58 -7.32 -18.83 -7.40
N LEU A 59 -7.24 -17.69 -8.08
CA LEU A 59 -7.78 -16.42 -7.57
C LEU A 59 -9.27 -16.55 -7.26
N GLU A 60 -10.08 -17.04 -8.20
CA GLU A 60 -11.53 -17.17 -8.01
C GLU A 60 -11.88 -18.10 -6.84
N GLU A 61 -11.22 -19.26 -6.75
CA GLU A 61 -11.38 -20.20 -5.63
C GLU A 61 -11.03 -19.56 -4.27
N ASP A 62 -9.91 -18.85 -4.20
CA ASP A 62 -9.48 -18.17 -2.98
C ASP A 62 -10.45 -17.02 -2.61
N LEU A 63 -10.96 -16.28 -3.59
CA LEU A 63 -11.94 -15.21 -3.35
C LEU A 63 -13.26 -15.76 -2.81
N HIS A 64 -13.72 -16.93 -3.29
CA HIS A 64 -14.88 -17.62 -2.70
C HIS A 64 -14.64 -17.98 -1.24
N ALA A 65 -13.48 -18.55 -0.92
CA ALA A 65 -13.13 -18.90 0.46
C ALA A 65 -13.04 -17.66 1.37
N ILE A 66 -12.43 -16.57 0.89
CA ILE A 66 -12.34 -15.29 1.61
C ILE A 66 -13.74 -14.71 1.85
N ARG A 67 -14.60 -14.68 0.83
CA ARG A 67 -15.98 -14.20 0.96
C ARG A 67 -16.79 -15.03 1.94
N ALA A 68 -16.69 -16.36 1.88
CA ALA A 68 -17.35 -17.27 2.81
C ALA A 68 -16.88 -17.05 4.26
N SER A 69 -15.63 -16.59 4.44
CA SER A 69 -15.12 -16.17 5.74
C SER A 69 -15.64 -14.82 6.22
N GLY A 70 -16.53 -14.13 5.46
CA GLY A 70 -17.12 -12.84 5.82
C GLY A 70 -16.16 -11.64 5.71
N VAL A 71 -15.06 -11.79 4.96
CA VAL A 71 -14.10 -10.73 4.67
C VAL A 71 -14.48 -10.06 3.35
N LYS A 72 -14.44 -8.72 3.33
CA LYS A 72 -14.81 -7.93 2.14
C LYS A 72 -13.79 -8.07 1.02
N LEU A 73 -14.25 -7.93 -0.22
CA LEU A 73 -13.43 -7.95 -1.43
C LEU A 73 -13.22 -6.52 -1.96
N ASP A 74 -11.97 -6.07 -2.06
CA ASP A 74 -11.56 -4.77 -2.62
C ASP A 74 -10.84 -4.96 -3.97
N LEU A 75 -11.55 -4.76 -5.07
CA LEU A 75 -10.99 -4.90 -6.41
C LEU A 75 -10.14 -3.67 -6.78
N LEU A 76 -8.94 -3.90 -7.31
CA LEU A 76 -8.02 -2.84 -7.67
C LEU A 76 -8.05 -2.50 -9.16
N PHE A 77 -8.43 -1.26 -9.48
CA PHE A 77 -8.12 -0.57 -10.74
C PHE A 77 -7.14 0.56 -10.46
N ASN A 78 -5.94 0.19 -10.02
CA ASN A 78 -5.05 1.08 -9.29
C ASN A 78 -3.83 1.55 -10.10
N ALA A 79 -3.88 1.45 -11.43
CA ALA A 79 -2.82 1.97 -12.30
C ALA A 79 -2.86 3.51 -12.33
N ASN A 80 -1.73 4.16 -12.05
CA ASN A 80 -1.67 5.63 -11.99
C ASN A 80 -1.87 6.30 -13.36
N CYS A 81 -1.65 5.54 -14.44
CA CYS A 81 -1.83 5.99 -15.81
C CYS A 81 -2.38 4.83 -16.66
N TYR A 82 -3.35 5.14 -17.52
CA TYR A 82 -3.92 4.22 -18.51
C TYR A 82 -3.56 4.63 -19.95
N GLY A 83 -2.58 5.54 -20.10
CA GLY A 83 -2.13 6.07 -21.39
C GLY A 83 -3.26 6.63 -22.25
N ALA A 84 -3.24 6.27 -23.55
CA ALA A 84 -4.25 6.70 -24.52
C ALA A 84 -5.68 6.21 -24.20
N ARG A 85 -5.84 5.22 -23.31
CA ARG A 85 -7.14 4.63 -22.94
C ARG A 85 -7.82 5.35 -21.78
N ALA A 86 -7.19 6.33 -21.15
CA ALA A 86 -7.58 6.89 -19.84
C ALA A 86 -9.04 7.36 -19.70
N VAL A 87 -9.70 7.75 -20.80
CA VAL A 87 -11.12 8.16 -20.84
C VAL A 87 -11.88 7.47 -21.98
N SER A 88 -11.41 6.30 -22.39
CA SER A 88 -11.95 5.60 -23.57
C SER A 88 -13.12 4.68 -23.23
N VAL A 89 -13.99 4.45 -24.23
CA VAL A 89 -15.02 3.39 -24.17
C VAL A 89 -14.40 2.02 -23.92
N SER A 90 -13.21 1.76 -24.47
CA SER A 90 -12.49 0.51 -24.23
C SER A 90 -12.15 0.31 -22.74
N LEU A 91 -11.77 1.36 -22.02
CA LEU A 91 -11.50 1.27 -20.58
C LEU A 91 -12.80 1.12 -19.77
N GLU A 92 -13.87 1.84 -20.14
CA GLU A 92 -15.19 1.67 -19.53
C GLU A 92 -15.67 0.21 -19.67
N ASN A 93 -15.57 -0.35 -20.87
CA ASN A 93 -15.96 -1.73 -21.14
C ASN A 93 -15.10 -2.76 -20.40
N GLU A 94 -13.78 -2.55 -20.29
CA GLU A 94 -12.90 -3.45 -19.53
C GLU A 94 -13.30 -3.50 -18.06
N VAL A 95 -13.45 -2.32 -17.43
CA VAL A 95 -13.87 -2.21 -16.02
C VAL A 95 -15.20 -2.92 -15.80
N MET A 96 -16.20 -2.63 -16.64
CA MET A 96 -17.53 -3.21 -16.48
C MET A 96 -17.57 -4.70 -16.80
N SER A 97 -16.75 -5.18 -17.74
CA SER A 97 -16.65 -6.61 -18.04
C SER A 97 -16.10 -7.40 -16.85
N ILE A 98 -15.06 -6.88 -16.17
CA ILE A 98 -14.48 -7.52 -14.99
C ILE A 98 -15.50 -7.53 -13.84
N VAL A 99 -16.15 -6.40 -13.58
CA VAL A 99 -17.16 -6.29 -12.51
C VAL A 99 -18.36 -7.22 -12.78
N SER A 100 -18.83 -7.30 -14.03
CA SER A 100 -19.92 -8.20 -14.43
C SER A 100 -19.52 -9.66 -14.25
N HIS A 101 -18.32 -10.05 -14.67
CA HIS A 101 -17.83 -11.42 -14.49
C HIS A 101 -17.75 -11.81 -13.01
N LEU A 102 -17.20 -10.93 -12.16
CA LEU A 102 -17.21 -11.14 -10.72
C LEU A 102 -18.62 -11.25 -10.15
N HIS A 103 -19.58 -10.49 -10.66
CA HIS A 103 -20.98 -10.60 -10.26
C HIS A 103 -21.59 -11.96 -10.63
N ASP A 104 -21.35 -12.44 -11.86
CA ASP A 104 -21.83 -13.74 -12.34
C ASP A 104 -21.25 -14.91 -11.54
N LEU A 105 -20.05 -14.73 -10.97
CA LEU A 105 -19.42 -15.68 -10.05
C LEU A 105 -19.87 -15.52 -8.59
N GLU A 106 -20.85 -14.67 -8.27
CA GLU A 106 -21.23 -14.34 -6.88
C GLU A 106 -20.08 -13.74 -6.05
N LEU A 107 -19.09 -13.15 -6.72
CA LEU A 107 -17.89 -12.50 -6.18
C LEU A 107 -17.89 -10.97 -6.36
N ALA A 108 -19.06 -10.36 -6.64
CA ALA A 108 -19.22 -8.91 -6.85
C ALA A 108 -18.50 -8.10 -5.76
N PRO A 109 -17.53 -7.23 -6.07
CA PRO A 109 -16.69 -6.60 -5.07
C PRO A 109 -17.48 -5.67 -4.15
N ASP A 110 -17.12 -5.64 -2.87
CA ASP A 110 -17.70 -4.72 -1.89
C ASP A 110 -17.15 -3.31 -2.08
N ILE A 111 -15.88 -3.24 -2.47
CA ILE A 111 -15.10 -2.01 -2.62
C ILE A 111 -14.35 -2.09 -3.94
N VAL A 112 -14.20 -0.95 -4.61
CA VAL A 112 -13.25 -0.80 -5.71
C VAL A 112 -12.32 0.37 -5.41
N THR A 113 -11.04 0.07 -5.22
CA THR A 113 -10.01 1.11 -5.07
C THR A 113 -9.39 1.48 -6.42
N THR A 114 -9.44 2.76 -6.77
CA THR A 114 -8.88 3.28 -8.03
C THR A 114 -8.14 4.60 -7.87
N THR A 115 -7.19 4.84 -8.77
CA THR A 115 -6.50 6.12 -9.01
C THR A 115 -7.19 6.98 -10.07
N SER A 116 -8.15 6.42 -10.82
CA SER A 116 -8.74 7.06 -12.00
C SER A 116 -10.11 7.66 -11.69
N PRO A 117 -10.28 9.00 -11.79
CA PRO A 117 -11.60 9.63 -11.72
C PRO A 117 -12.58 9.12 -12.78
N PHE A 118 -12.08 8.70 -13.95
CA PHE A 118 -12.92 8.12 -15.00
C PHE A 118 -13.51 6.77 -14.56
N ILE A 119 -12.68 5.90 -13.97
CA ILE A 119 -13.13 4.60 -13.45
C ILE A 119 -14.10 4.80 -12.29
N ALA A 120 -13.79 5.73 -11.36
CA ALA A 120 -14.67 6.08 -10.27
C ALA A 120 -16.05 6.54 -10.78
N ARG A 121 -16.08 7.48 -11.74
CA ARG A 121 -17.30 7.93 -12.40
C ARG A 121 -18.08 6.78 -13.04
N THR A 122 -17.39 5.87 -13.72
CA THR A 122 -18.01 4.71 -14.38
C THR A 122 -18.69 3.81 -13.36
N LEU A 123 -18.03 3.51 -12.25
CA LEU A 123 -18.60 2.70 -11.17
C LEU A 123 -19.79 3.40 -10.50
N LYS A 124 -19.69 4.70 -10.20
CA LYS A 124 -20.84 5.46 -9.65
C LYS A 124 -22.05 5.45 -10.59
N LYS A 125 -21.83 5.38 -11.91
CA LYS A 125 -22.90 5.34 -12.91
C LYS A 125 -23.60 3.98 -12.98
N TYR A 126 -22.83 2.89 -13.01
CA TYR A 126 -23.36 1.55 -13.33
C TYR A 126 -23.45 0.60 -12.13
N CYS A 127 -22.69 0.84 -11.06
CA CYS A 127 -22.62 0.02 -9.86
C CYS A 127 -22.65 0.91 -8.59
N PRO A 128 -23.73 1.68 -8.35
CA PRO A 128 -23.79 2.67 -7.28
C PRO A 128 -23.68 2.06 -5.87
N ASP A 129 -23.94 0.76 -5.72
CA ASP A 129 -23.90 0.03 -4.44
C ASP A 129 -22.47 -0.38 -4.03
N ILE A 130 -21.50 -0.33 -4.95
CA ILE A 130 -20.09 -0.60 -4.66
C ILE A 130 -19.45 0.64 -4.04
N GLU A 131 -18.74 0.48 -2.92
CA GLU A 131 -17.95 1.57 -2.34
C GLU A 131 -16.78 1.91 -3.28
N VAL A 132 -16.75 3.14 -3.81
CA VAL A 132 -15.63 3.60 -4.65
C VAL A 132 -14.61 4.33 -3.79
N ARG A 133 -13.40 3.75 -3.67
CA ARG A 133 -12.35 4.26 -2.78
C ARG A 133 -11.20 4.92 -3.55
N ALA A 134 -10.86 6.15 -3.16
CA ALA A 134 -9.73 6.87 -3.71
C ALA A 134 -8.42 6.25 -3.22
N SER A 135 -7.56 5.88 -4.16
CA SER A 135 -6.28 5.26 -3.87
C SER A 135 -5.33 6.20 -3.16
N VAL A 136 -4.50 5.61 -2.29
CA VAL A 136 -3.38 6.28 -1.63
C VAL A 136 -2.39 6.90 -2.63
N ASN A 137 -2.32 6.39 -3.86
CA ASN A 137 -1.46 6.91 -4.93
C ASN A 137 -1.98 8.23 -5.52
N MET A 138 -3.24 8.61 -5.27
CA MET A 138 -3.77 9.92 -5.68
C MET A 138 -3.23 11.07 -4.82
N ARG A 139 -2.57 10.78 -3.69
CA ARG A 139 -1.94 11.77 -2.80
C ARG A 139 -2.91 12.86 -2.33
N ILE A 140 -4.13 12.46 -1.97
CA ILE A 140 -5.17 13.36 -1.45
C ILE A 140 -4.91 13.62 0.04
N GLY A 141 -4.33 14.79 0.34
CA GLY A 141 -3.92 15.16 1.70
C GLY A 141 -4.61 16.40 2.27
N THR A 142 -5.52 17.03 1.54
CA THR A 142 -6.20 18.26 1.99
C THR A 142 -7.71 18.13 1.84
N THR A 143 -8.46 18.89 2.64
CA THR A 143 -9.93 18.91 2.58
C THR A 143 -10.43 19.43 1.23
N SER A 144 -9.77 20.44 0.65
CA SER A 144 -10.11 20.93 -0.69
C SER A 144 -9.90 19.87 -1.77
N ALA A 145 -8.82 19.07 -1.69
CA ALA A 145 -8.61 17.99 -2.65
C ALA A 145 -9.67 16.89 -2.53
N MET A 146 -10.14 16.60 -1.31
CA MET A 146 -11.26 15.67 -1.10
C MET A 146 -12.57 16.25 -1.64
N GLU A 147 -12.83 17.54 -1.42
CA GLU A 147 -14.02 18.23 -1.91
C GLU A 147 -14.13 18.21 -3.43
N TYR A 148 -13.03 18.41 -4.15
CA TYR A 148 -12.99 18.34 -5.62
C TYR A 148 -13.37 16.97 -6.20
N LEU A 149 -13.33 15.91 -5.39
CA LEU A 149 -13.56 14.52 -5.80
C LEU A 149 -14.70 13.86 -5.01
N ALA A 150 -15.44 14.62 -4.21
CA ALA A 150 -16.42 14.11 -3.27
C ALA A 150 -17.65 13.48 -3.95
N ASP A 151 -17.95 13.86 -5.19
CA ASP A 151 -19.01 13.26 -6.00
C ASP A 151 -18.61 11.91 -6.62
N LEU A 152 -17.30 11.67 -6.79
CA LEU A 152 -16.77 10.47 -7.43
C LEU A 152 -16.40 9.36 -6.44
N PHE A 153 -16.00 9.71 -5.22
CA PHE A 153 -15.50 8.75 -4.23
C PHE A 153 -16.32 8.74 -2.95
N ASP A 154 -16.59 7.55 -2.44
CA ASP A 154 -17.27 7.32 -1.16
C ASP A 154 -16.28 7.35 0.02
N SER A 155 -15.00 7.04 -0.26
CA SER A 155 -13.96 7.04 0.76
C SER A 155 -12.56 7.30 0.21
N PHE A 156 -11.63 7.63 1.10
CA PHE A 156 -10.29 8.08 0.75
C PHE A 156 -9.22 7.36 1.58
N TYR A 157 -8.17 6.88 0.92
CA TYR A 157 -6.88 6.74 1.57
C TYR A 157 -6.21 8.11 1.69
N ILE A 158 -5.84 8.50 2.90
CA ILE A 158 -5.09 9.74 3.15
C ILE A 158 -3.73 9.70 2.46
N GLN A 159 -3.24 10.85 1.99
CA GLN A 159 -1.88 11.01 1.51
C GLN A 159 -0.86 10.50 2.55
N ARG A 160 0.00 9.57 2.13
CA ARG A 160 0.99 8.93 3.02
C ARG A 160 1.89 9.90 3.77
N ASP A 161 2.24 10.99 3.10
CA ASP A 161 3.22 11.97 3.57
C ASP A 161 2.79 12.71 4.84
N ILE A 162 1.47 12.85 5.04
CA ILE A 162 0.89 13.57 6.18
C ILE A 162 0.42 12.64 7.30
N GLN A 163 0.55 11.32 7.17
CA GLN A 163 0.00 10.36 8.15
C GLN A 163 0.57 10.56 9.56
N ARG A 164 1.80 11.05 9.70
CA ARG A 164 2.40 11.37 11.01
C ARG A 164 2.11 12.79 11.49
N ASP A 165 1.49 13.65 10.67
CA ASP A 165 1.04 14.99 11.06
C ASP A 165 -0.38 14.89 11.64
N ILE A 166 -0.46 14.62 12.95
CA ILE A 166 -1.72 14.36 13.64
C ILE A 166 -2.73 15.51 13.49
N PRO A 167 -2.35 16.80 13.64
CA PRO A 167 -3.25 17.91 13.30
C PRO A 167 -3.83 17.84 11.89
N ALA A 168 -3.02 17.56 10.87
CA ALA A 168 -3.50 17.43 9.49
C ALA A 168 -4.44 16.22 9.31
N VAL A 169 -4.11 15.08 9.92
CA VAL A 169 -4.94 13.87 9.93
C VAL A 169 -6.31 14.15 10.55
N LEU A 170 -6.36 14.83 11.71
CA LEU A 170 -7.61 15.18 12.38
C LEU A 170 -8.45 16.18 11.57
N ALA A 171 -7.81 17.10 10.85
CA ALA A 171 -8.50 18.05 9.97
C ALA A 171 -9.24 17.33 8.83
N VAL A 172 -8.57 16.37 8.17
CA VAL A 172 -9.23 15.59 7.10
C VAL A 172 -10.26 14.60 7.66
N LYS A 173 -10.02 13.99 8.83
CA LYS A 173 -11.00 13.13 9.53
C LYS A 173 -12.30 13.89 9.81
N LYS A 174 -12.19 15.10 10.37
CA LYS A 174 -13.35 15.97 10.64
C LYS A 174 -14.14 16.27 9.37
N TRP A 175 -13.45 16.54 8.26
CA TRP A 175 -14.10 16.78 6.98
C TRP A 175 -14.80 15.53 6.46
N CYS A 176 -14.15 14.36 6.52
CA CYS A 176 -14.75 13.09 6.11
C CYS A 176 -16.02 12.79 6.92
N ASP A 177 -15.99 12.93 8.24
CA ASP A 177 -17.14 12.71 9.11
C ASP A 177 -18.31 13.64 8.77
N ALA A 178 -18.02 14.93 8.55
CA ALA A 178 -19.03 15.93 8.21
C ALA A 178 -19.68 15.69 6.83
N ASN A 179 -19.01 14.96 5.93
CA ASN A 179 -19.47 14.70 4.56
C ASN A 179 -19.86 13.23 4.33
N GLY A 180 -19.92 12.41 5.39
CA GLY A 180 -20.26 10.99 5.28
C GLY A 180 -19.27 10.18 4.44
N LYS A 181 -17.98 10.55 4.45
CA LYS A 181 -16.91 9.88 3.70
C LYS A 181 -16.08 8.96 4.59
N GLY A 182 -15.65 7.83 4.06
CA GLY A 182 -14.69 6.95 4.73
C GLY A 182 -13.26 7.51 4.67
N LEU A 183 -12.47 7.28 5.72
CA LEU A 183 -11.06 7.67 5.78
C LEU A 183 -10.19 6.48 6.19
N TYR A 184 -9.12 6.24 5.43
CA TYR A 184 -8.24 5.09 5.58
C TYR A 184 -6.77 5.50 5.47
N MET A 185 -5.86 4.64 5.93
CA MET A 185 -4.41 4.92 5.93
C MET A 185 -3.60 3.72 5.41
N LEU A 186 -2.32 3.92 5.11
CA LEU A 186 -1.36 2.88 4.72
C LEU A 186 -0.12 2.94 5.64
N ALA A 187 0.04 1.93 6.49
CA ALA A 187 1.01 1.97 7.58
C ALA A 187 2.44 1.59 7.18
N ASN A 188 2.64 0.62 6.29
CA ASN A 188 3.96 0.04 6.02
C ASN A 188 4.56 0.44 4.65
N SER A 189 4.28 1.67 4.19
CA SER A 189 4.87 2.15 2.94
C SER A 189 6.35 2.52 3.14
N GLY A 190 7.24 1.85 2.41
CA GLY A 190 8.66 2.19 2.30
C GLY A 190 8.92 3.32 1.31
N CYS A 191 8.04 4.32 1.22
CA CYS A 191 8.27 5.46 0.33
C CYS A 191 8.90 6.62 1.10
N LEU A 192 9.87 7.28 0.45
CA LEU A 192 10.36 8.59 0.87
C LEU A 192 9.18 9.55 1.04
N ARG A 193 9.19 10.32 2.13
CA ARG A 193 8.19 11.36 2.36
C ARG A 193 8.36 12.50 1.37
N TYR A 194 7.26 12.94 0.78
CA TYR A 194 7.21 13.93 -0.29
C TYR A 194 8.17 13.61 -1.44
N CYS A 195 8.29 12.33 -1.80
CA CYS A 195 9.18 11.89 -2.87
C CYS A 195 8.88 12.64 -4.19
N PRO A 196 9.82 13.43 -4.73
CA PRO A 196 9.59 14.19 -5.96
C PRO A 196 9.45 13.28 -7.20
N SER A 197 10.02 12.07 -7.13
CA SER A 197 9.94 11.09 -8.22
C SER A 197 8.69 10.21 -8.16
N GLN A 198 7.79 10.41 -7.19
CA GLN A 198 6.66 9.49 -6.96
C GLN A 198 5.73 9.38 -8.16
N THR A 199 5.28 10.49 -8.74
CA THR A 199 4.39 10.44 -9.92
C THR A 199 5.05 9.78 -11.12
N PHE A 200 6.34 10.06 -11.35
CA PHE A 200 7.10 9.39 -12.41
C PHE A 200 7.19 7.88 -12.16
N HIS A 201 7.53 7.49 -10.93
CA HIS A 201 7.62 6.10 -10.52
C HIS A 201 6.27 5.36 -10.63
N ASP A 202 5.20 5.93 -10.11
CA ASP A 202 3.87 5.30 -10.14
C ASP A 202 3.36 5.16 -11.58
N ASN A 203 3.68 6.12 -12.48
CA ASN A 203 3.43 5.98 -13.91
C ASN A 203 4.29 4.90 -14.55
N MET A 204 5.57 4.82 -14.20
CA MET A 204 6.47 3.79 -14.70
C MET A 204 5.94 2.39 -14.37
N VAL A 205 5.53 2.17 -13.12
CA VAL A 205 4.96 0.88 -12.70
C VAL A 205 3.58 0.62 -13.33
N ALA A 206 2.83 1.66 -13.71
CA ALA A 206 1.58 1.50 -14.46
C ALA A 206 1.82 1.04 -15.92
N HIS A 207 3.02 1.25 -16.44
CA HIS A 207 3.45 0.93 -17.81
C HIS A 207 4.58 -0.12 -17.83
N ASP A 208 4.72 -0.91 -16.78
CA ASP A 208 5.85 -1.85 -16.60
C ASP A 208 5.93 -2.87 -17.75
N ASP A 209 4.80 -3.35 -18.24
CA ASP A 209 4.73 -4.25 -19.40
C ASP A 209 5.37 -3.63 -20.65
N ASP A 210 5.04 -2.38 -20.97
CA ASP A 210 5.61 -1.67 -22.13
C ASP A 210 7.12 -1.41 -21.93
N ILE A 211 7.54 -1.16 -20.68
CA ILE A 211 8.93 -0.84 -20.32
C ILE A 211 9.81 -2.09 -20.38
N ASP A 212 9.28 -3.25 -19.98
CA ASP A 212 9.97 -4.54 -20.03
C ASP A 212 10.28 -4.98 -21.47
N GLU A 213 9.49 -4.52 -22.45
CA GLU A 213 9.74 -4.76 -23.88
C GLU A 213 10.80 -3.84 -24.49
N MET A 214 11.30 -2.86 -23.72
CA MET A 214 12.27 -1.88 -24.19
C MET A 214 13.68 -2.17 -23.66
N LYS A 215 14.70 -1.88 -24.48
CA LYS A 215 16.09 -1.84 -24.00
C LYS A 215 16.31 -0.58 -23.17
N ASN A 216 16.14 -0.69 -21.86
CA ASN A 216 16.39 0.39 -20.91
C ASN A 216 17.90 0.70 -20.77
N VAL A 217 18.21 1.95 -20.38
CA VAL A 217 19.60 2.40 -20.18
C VAL A 217 20.24 1.67 -19.01
N GLU A 218 21.42 1.09 -19.23
CA GLU A 218 22.18 0.36 -18.21
C GLU A 218 22.75 1.29 -17.13
N GLY A 219 22.87 0.78 -15.89
CA GLY A 219 23.55 1.48 -14.79
C GLY A 219 22.82 2.68 -14.19
N TRP A 220 21.57 2.93 -14.59
CA TRP A 220 20.73 3.99 -14.02
C TRP A 220 19.44 3.41 -13.46
N THR A 221 19.05 3.85 -12.25
CA THR A 221 17.78 3.45 -11.63
C THR A 221 16.87 4.67 -11.44
N PRO A 222 15.61 4.63 -11.92
CA PRO A 222 14.63 5.70 -11.73
C PRO A 222 14.10 5.77 -10.29
N HIS A 223 14.30 4.70 -9.50
CA HIS A 223 13.80 4.64 -8.13
C HIS A 223 14.70 5.47 -7.20
N LEU A 224 14.25 6.67 -6.87
CA LEU A 224 14.98 7.61 -6.01
C LEU A 224 15.36 7.00 -4.66
N CYS A 225 14.47 6.25 -4.01
CA CYS A 225 14.73 5.61 -2.72
C CYS A 225 15.95 4.67 -2.78
N TRP A 226 16.06 3.83 -3.82
CA TRP A 226 17.20 2.94 -4.01
C TRP A 226 18.51 3.71 -4.26
N ARG A 227 18.47 4.81 -5.04
CA ARG A 227 19.64 5.69 -5.19
C ARG A 227 20.06 6.34 -3.89
N MET A 228 19.08 6.65 -3.03
CA MET A 228 19.33 7.27 -1.73
C MET A 228 19.97 6.26 -0.77
N PHE A 229 19.30 5.13 -0.57
CA PHE A 229 19.76 4.08 0.33
C PHE A 229 20.94 3.27 -0.22
N GLY A 230 21.35 3.46 -1.47
CA GLY A 230 22.67 2.99 -1.93
C GLY A 230 23.85 3.70 -1.25
N LYS A 231 23.60 4.76 -0.45
CA LYS A 231 24.63 5.55 0.24
C LYS A 231 24.37 5.56 1.74
N GLN A 232 25.25 4.93 2.52
CA GLN A 232 25.11 4.84 3.98
C GLN A 232 24.89 6.21 4.67
N ARG A 233 25.51 7.29 4.15
CA ARG A 233 25.30 8.66 4.65
C ARG A 233 23.86 9.18 4.54
N GLN A 234 22.99 8.48 3.82
CA GLN A 234 21.58 8.85 3.59
C GLN A 234 20.60 7.92 4.32
N TYR A 235 21.08 6.96 5.12
CA TYR A 235 20.22 6.07 5.90
C TYR A 235 19.32 6.82 6.88
N GLU A 236 19.68 8.03 7.31
CA GLU A 236 18.81 8.85 8.16
C GLU A 236 17.48 9.22 7.49
N GLU A 237 17.40 9.24 6.16
CA GLU A 237 16.16 9.50 5.44
C GLU A 237 15.11 8.43 5.69
N PHE A 238 15.52 7.20 6.01
CA PHE A 238 14.63 6.11 6.38
C PHE A 238 13.71 6.50 7.55
N LEU A 239 14.25 7.20 8.55
CA LEU A 239 13.49 7.63 9.73
C LEU A 239 12.43 8.69 9.38
N ARG A 240 12.61 9.39 8.25
CA ARG A 240 11.71 10.45 7.76
C ARG A 240 10.66 9.94 6.78
N GLU A 241 10.71 8.67 6.38
CA GLU A 241 9.74 8.05 5.47
C GLU A 241 8.30 8.05 6.01
N THR A 242 7.40 7.39 5.30
CA THR A 242 5.95 7.43 5.55
C THR A 242 5.43 6.29 6.43
N TRP A 243 6.28 5.33 6.82
CA TRP A 243 5.87 4.17 7.61
C TRP A 243 5.40 4.52 9.02
N VAL A 244 4.64 3.63 9.68
CA VAL A 244 4.24 3.70 11.09
C VAL A 244 4.58 2.36 11.71
N ARG A 245 5.29 2.34 12.85
CA ARG A 245 5.64 1.04 13.47
C ARG A 245 4.39 0.33 14.00
N PRO A 246 4.40 -1.00 14.09
CA PRO A 246 3.37 -1.75 14.79
C PRO A 246 3.09 -1.22 16.20
N GLU A 247 4.13 -0.83 16.94
CA GLU A 247 4.03 -0.29 18.30
C GLU A 247 3.38 1.10 18.35
N ASP A 248 3.38 1.84 17.25
CA ASP A 248 2.84 3.21 17.17
C ASP A 248 1.43 3.25 16.57
N ILE A 249 0.90 2.12 16.09
CA ILE A 249 -0.37 2.08 15.35
C ILE A 249 -1.60 2.42 16.22
N GLU A 250 -1.48 2.21 17.54
CA GLU A 250 -2.54 2.52 18.51
C GLU A 250 -2.93 4.01 18.50
N LEU A 251 -2.02 4.89 18.09
CA LEU A 251 -2.28 6.33 17.95
C LEU A 251 -3.46 6.63 17.01
N TYR A 252 -3.79 5.70 16.14
CA TYR A 252 -4.76 5.89 15.07
C TYR A 252 -6.06 5.10 15.28
N ASP A 253 -6.24 4.41 16.41
CA ASP A 253 -7.37 3.51 16.67
C ASP A 253 -8.75 4.18 16.49
N ASP A 254 -8.86 5.44 16.93
CA ASP A 254 -10.08 6.24 16.86
C ASP A 254 -10.20 7.06 15.56
N ILE A 255 -9.18 7.00 14.70
CA ILE A 255 -9.10 7.81 13.48
C ILE A 255 -9.47 6.96 12.26
N PHE A 256 -8.82 5.80 12.09
CA PHE A 256 -9.00 4.96 10.92
C PHE A 256 -9.65 3.62 11.31
N PRO A 257 -10.86 3.30 10.81
CA PRO A 257 -11.49 2.02 11.07
C PRO A 257 -10.71 0.85 10.46
N VAL A 258 -10.07 1.08 9.30
CA VAL A 258 -9.24 0.10 8.60
C VAL A 258 -7.89 0.72 8.21
N VAL A 259 -6.82 -0.04 8.42
CA VAL A 259 -5.45 0.30 8.01
C VAL A 259 -4.99 -0.65 6.92
N LYS A 260 -4.54 -0.11 5.79
CA LYS A 260 -3.94 -0.92 4.72
C LYS A 260 -2.53 -1.32 5.07
N LEU A 261 -2.22 -2.59 4.84
CA LEU A 261 -0.88 -3.14 4.84
C LEU A 261 -0.52 -3.50 3.40
N ALA A 262 0.52 -2.89 2.85
CA ALA A 262 1.09 -3.22 1.56
C ALA A 262 1.78 -4.58 1.64
N THR A 263 1.02 -5.65 1.40
CA THR A 263 1.50 -7.04 1.45
C THR A 263 1.45 -7.76 0.10
N ARG A 264 0.90 -7.15 -0.97
CA ARG A 264 0.63 -7.81 -2.26
C ARG A 264 1.88 -8.33 -3.01
N GLN A 265 3.05 -7.78 -2.70
CA GLN A 265 4.33 -8.20 -3.28
C GLN A 265 5.33 -8.55 -2.19
N HIS A 266 4.86 -8.66 -0.95
CA HIS A 266 5.72 -8.82 0.19
C HIS A 266 6.01 -10.30 0.37
N SER A 267 7.28 -10.69 0.38
CA SER A 267 7.70 -12.11 0.48
C SER A 267 7.22 -12.81 1.76
N HIS A 268 6.95 -12.06 2.83
CA HIS A 268 6.51 -12.58 4.13
C HIS A 268 5.25 -11.88 4.65
N PRO A 269 4.08 -12.02 4.00
CA PRO A 269 2.86 -11.29 4.37
C PRO A 269 2.41 -11.58 5.80
N ARG A 270 2.47 -12.85 6.23
CA ARG A 270 2.08 -13.30 7.57
C ARG A 270 2.88 -12.59 8.66
N MET A 271 4.16 -12.33 8.43
CA MET A 271 5.01 -11.62 9.38
C MET A 271 4.53 -10.17 9.55
N VAL A 272 4.24 -9.48 8.44
CA VAL A 272 3.72 -8.11 8.48
C VAL A 272 2.38 -8.07 9.19
N ILE A 273 1.43 -8.91 8.80
CA ILE A 273 0.10 -8.97 9.41
C ILE A 273 0.21 -9.27 10.90
N GLY A 274 0.99 -10.29 11.27
CA GLY A 274 1.21 -10.68 12.66
C GLY A 274 1.84 -9.56 13.49
N ALA A 275 2.78 -8.80 12.94
CA ALA A 275 3.40 -7.66 13.62
C ALA A 275 2.38 -6.58 13.98
N TYR A 276 1.57 -6.13 13.03
CA TYR A 276 0.55 -5.09 13.25
C TYR A 276 -0.62 -5.57 14.11
N VAL A 277 -1.06 -6.83 13.96
CA VAL A 277 -2.07 -7.43 14.84
C VAL A 277 -1.59 -7.50 16.29
N LYS A 278 -0.33 -7.88 16.51
CA LYS A 278 0.29 -7.94 17.85
C LYS A 278 0.75 -6.59 18.37
N ARG A 279 0.75 -5.54 17.54
CA ARG A 279 1.31 -4.21 17.82
C ARG A 279 2.76 -4.26 18.32
N SER A 280 3.52 -5.23 17.82
CA SER A 280 4.88 -5.48 18.28
C SER A 280 5.65 -6.24 17.21
N PHE A 281 6.92 -5.86 17.01
CA PHE A 281 7.81 -6.55 16.11
C PHE A 281 9.25 -6.60 16.63
N ASN A 282 9.79 -7.81 16.76
CA ASN A 282 11.19 -8.03 17.09
C ASN A 282 11.94 -8.44 15.82
N GLY A 283 12.74 -7.52 15.27
CA GLY A 283 13.51 -7.76 14.06
C GLY A 283 13.89 -6.49 13.31
N ASN A 284 14.36 -6.66 12.08
CA ASN A 284 14.72 -5.57 11.18
C ASN A 284 13.46 -4.87 10.64
N LEU A 285 13.20 -3.63 11.07
CA LEU A 285 12.02 -2.85 10.65
C LEU A 285 11.90 -2.72 9.12
N LEU A 286 13.01 -2.70 8.39
CA LEU A 286 13.03 -2.64 6.92
C LEU A 286 12.30 -3.83 6.27
N ASN A 287 12.18 -4.96 6.99
CA ASN A 287 11.49 -6.15 6.51
C ASN A 287 9.96 -6.06 6.68
N LEU A 288 9.42 -5.01 7.29
CA LEU A 288 7.96 -4.81 7.36
C LEU A 288 7.41 -3.98 6.20
N LEU A 289 8.28 -3.35 5.41
CA LEU A 289 7.89 -2.31 4.48
C LEU A 289 7.77 -2.81 3.04
N GLU A 290 6.99 -2.08 2.26
CA GLU A 290 6.89 -2.26 0.82
C GLU A 290 7.03 -0.89 0.10
N PRO A 291 8.09 -0.70 -0.72
CA PRO A 291 9.20 -1.63 -0.94
C PRO A 291 10.05 -1.85 0.32
N GLY A 292 10.59 -3.07 0.48
CA GLY A 292 11.52 -3.42 1.54
C GLY A 292 12.96 -3.04 1.17
N HIS A 293 13.62 -2.19 1.96
CA HIS A 293 14.97 -1.69 1.67
C HIS A 293 16.10 -2.44 2.39
N ALA A 294 15.82 -3.59 3.00
CA ALA A 294 16.80 -4.33 3.80
C ALA A 294 18.11 -4.64 3.05
N ALA A 295 18.01 -4.99 1.76
CA ALA A 295 19.18 -5.27 0.92
C ALA A 295 20.11 -4.05 0.77
N ALA A 296 19.57 -2.83 0.70
CA ALA A 296 20.36 -1.60 0.58
C ALA A 296 21.08 -1.23 1.89
N PHE A 297 20.64 -1.80 3.01
CA PHE A 297 21.21 -1.51 4.33
C PHE A 297 22.30 -2.50 4.74
N LEU A 298 22.48 -3.62 4.03
CA LEU A 298 23.50 -4.61 4.34
C LEU A 298 24.90 -3.98 4.49
N PRO A 299 25.68 -4.38 5.52
CA PRO A 299 25.44 -5.44 6.51
C PRO A 299 24.68 -4.98 7.77
N TYR A 300 23.97 -3.85 7.71
CA TYR A 300 23.22 -3.28 8.82
C TYR A 300 21.72 -3.60 8.73
N ILE A 301 21.06 -3.53 9.89
CA ILE A 301 19.61 -3.58 10.04
C ILE A 301 19.14 -2.37 10.84
N ILE A 302 17.84 -2.09 10.77
CA ILE A 302 17.16 -1.18 11.69
C ILE A 302 16.47 -2.03 12.75
N ASP A 303 17.11 -2.19 13.92
CA ASP A 303 16.57 -2.97 15.03
C ASP A 303 15.35 -2.26 15.64
N ASN A 304 14.16 -2.83 15.41
CA ASN A 304 12.90 -2.22 15.84
C ASN A 304 12.80 -2.07 17.37
N GLN A 305 13.46 -2.95 18.13
CA GLN A 305 13.42 -2.96 19.60
C GLN A 305 14.29 -1.85 20.22
N ARG A 306 15.17 -1.24 19.42
CA ARG A 306 16.09 -0.20 19.90
C ARG A 306 15.58 1.22 19.70
N PHE A 307 14.43 1.43 19.10
CA PHE A 307 13.87 2.78 19.01
C PHE A 307 13.67 3.38 20.40
N PRO A 308 13.92 4.68 20.58
CA PRO A 308 13.71 5.30 21.87
C PRO A 308 12.21 5.31 22.22
N PRO A 309 11.85 5.28 23.52
CA PRO A 309 10.46 5.28 23.95
C PRO A 309 9.65 6.47 23.42
N ASP A 310 10.30 7.61 23.18
CA ASP A 310 9.69 8.85 22.67
C ASP A 310 9.74 8.97 21.13
N TRP A 311 10.04 7.89 20.41
CA TRP A 311 10.10 7.91 18.94
C TRP A 311 8.81 8.44 18.32
N ARG A 312 7.66 8.08 18.89
CA ARG A 312 6.34 8.50 18.40
C ARG A 312 6.20 10.02 18.41
N GLU A 313 6.58 10.66 19.50
CA GLU A 313 6.59 12.10 19.70
C GLU A 313 7.59 12.77 18.74
N ILE A 314 8.78 12.19 18.57
CA ILE A 314 9.78 12.67 17.63
C ILE A 314 9.24 12.64 16.19
N ALA A 315 8.66 11.51 15.78
CA ALA A 315 8.20 11.26 14.43
C ALA A 315 7.01 12.13 14.04
N THR A 316 6.12 12.41 14.99
CA THR A 316 4.93 13.27 14.80
C THR A 316 5.30 14.76 14.85
N ALA A 317 6.13 15.19 15.80
CA ALA A 317 6.52 16.61 15.92
C ALA A 317 7.29 17.13 14.70
N CYS A 318 8.09 16.28 14.04
CA CYS A 318 8.81 16.64 12.83
C CYS A 318 7.99 16.42 11.55
N ALA A 319 6.73 15.97 11.64
CA ALA A 319 6.03 15.45 10.49
C ALA A 319 5.68 16.51 9.44
N ALA A 320 5.19 17.65 9.91
CA ALA A 320 4.72 18.77 9.10
C ALA A 320 5.87 19.68 8.59
N ASN A 321 6.94 19.82 9.38
CA ASN A 321 7.97 20.83 9.15
C ASN A 321 9.35 20.36 9.66
N CYS A 322 9.93 19.37 8.97
CA CYS A 322 11.27 18.91 9.28
C CYS A 322 12.29 20.03 9.03
N ARG A 323 13.04 20.40 10.07
CA ARG A 323 14.12 21.41 10.00
C ARG A 323 15.52 20.82 10.02
N HIS A 324 15.64 19.50 9.77
CA HIS A 324 16.91 18.77 9.89
C HIS A 324 17.59 18.97 11.25
N CYS A 325 16.82 18.86 12.34
CA CYS A 325 17.26 19.18 13.70
C CYS A 325 18.25 18.18 14.33
N GLY A 326 18.70 17.15 13.62
CA GLY A 326 19.63 16.13 14.12
C GLY A 326 19.01 15.00 14.96
N ARG A 327 17.75 15.11 15.41
CA ARG A 327 17.09 14.04 16.20
C ARG A 327 17.07 12.68 15.48
N CYS A 328 16.74 12.66 14.19
CA CYS A 328 16.77 11.41 13.41
C CYS A 328 18.18 10.82 13.35
N THR A 329 19.22 11.66 13.27
CA THR A 329 20.62 11.19 13.28
C THR A 329 20.96 10.50 14.60
N GLU A 330 20.51 11.04 15.75
CA GLU A 330 20.70 10.39 17.05
C GLU A 330 19.92 9.08 17.16
N VAL A 331 18.66 9.04 16.71
CA VAL A 331 17.87 7.80 16.66
C VAL A 331 18.55 6.76 15.78
N LEU A 332 19.08 7.17 14.61
CA LEU A 332 19.75 6.25 13.69
C LEU A 332 20.94 5.56 14.34
N LYS A 333 21.75 6.28 15.12
CA LYS A 333 22.90 5.69 15.85
C LYS A 333 22.47 4.60 16.83
N GLN A 334 21.26 4.69 17.39
CA GLN A 334 20.72 3.73 18.35
C GLN A 334 20.14 2.50 17.65
N VAL A 335 19.41 2.68 16.54
CA VAL A 335 18.67 1.61 15.87
C VAL A 335 19.44 0.91 14.75
N LEU A 336 20.43 1.57 14.15
CA LEU A 336 21.25 1.00 13.08
C LEU A 336 22.31 0.08 13.70
N VAL A 337 22.14 -1.23 13.55
CA VAL A 337 23.05 -2.22 14.11
C VAL A 337 23.58 -3.12 13.02
N LYS A 338 24.83 -3.57 13.18
CA LYS A 338 25.40 -4.56 12.27
C LYS A 338 24.71 -5.90 12.50
N GLN A 339 24.24 -6.53 11.43
CA GLN A 339 23.63 -7.86 11.53
C GLN A 339 24.66 -8.83 12.12
N PRO A 340 24.31 -9.62 13.15
CA PRO A 340 25.19 -10.67 13.64
C PRO A 340 25.51 -11.60 12.47
N THR A 341 26.79 -11.82 12.18
CA THR A 341 27.18 -12.91 11.30
C THR A 341 26.84 -14.20 12.03
N GLU A 342 25.81 -14.92 11.60
CA GLU A 342 25.71 -16.33 11.99
C GLU A 342 26.98 -17.03 11.48
N PRO A 343 27.75 -17.73 12.34
CA PRO A 343 28.82 -18.57 11.85
C PRO A 343 28.17 -19.64 10.95
N ILE A 344 28.68 -19.73 9.72
CA ILE A 344 28.29 -20.71 8.69
C ILE A 344 28.43 -22.14 9.23
#